data_AF-A0A4Z1I6F8-F1
#
_entry.id   AF-A0A4Z1I6F8-F1
#
_cell.length_a   1.000
_cell.length_b   1.000
_cell.length_c   1.000
_cell.angle_alpha   90.00
_cell.angle_beta   90.00
_cell.angle_gamma   90.00
#
_symmetry.space_group_name_H-M   'P 1'
#
loop_
_entity.id
_entity.type
_entity.pdbx_description
1 polymer ?
#
loop_
_entity_poly.entity_id
_entity_poly.type
_entity_poly.pdbx_seq_one_letter_code
_entity_poly.pdbx_strand_id
1 'polypeptide(L)'
;MSTSFVPVDDFQTKEGRDELENLLKAYPSSASDRPHHEFVRSLLRSREQGNGMIFMYAAQGNFGANFPKELVVADMPENFVTISALLLNPLSTGYVHISSASHVDAPEIDFKFLSNPLDLEVLARHLRFVDKLAKTEPLASLLKPNGKRNKLYTPWNDLDEKTGMSNWHPVGTCSMLPENRGGIVDNNLIVYGTSNLRVVDASIMPIVPRSNTQTVVYTVAERAADIIKGMS
;
A
#
# COMPACT_ATOMS: atom_id res chain seq x y z
N MET A 1 8.43 -12.35 -12.76
CA MET A 1 8.23 -11.39 -11.66
C MET A 1 8.24 -12.18 -10.36
N SER A 2 8.99 -11.74 -9.36
CA SER A 2 9.02 -12.35 -8.02
C SER A 2 8.60 -11.32 -6.98
N THR A 3 7.85 -11.72 -5.96
CA THR A 3 7.39 -10.84 -4.88
C THR A 3 7.69 -11.46 -3.52
N SER A 4 8.01 -10.64 -2.52
CA SER A 4 8.15 -11.08 -1.13
C SER A 4 7.63 -10.01 -0.18
N PHE A 5 6.95 -10.45 0.88
CA PHE A 5 6.52 -9.58 1.97
C PHE A 5 7.64 -9.54 3.01
N VAL A 6 8.10 -8.34 3.35
CA VAL A 6 9.24 -8.14 4.24
C VAL A 6 8.88 -7.23 5.40
N PRO A 7 9.33 -7.53 6.63
CA PRO A 7 9.31 -6.55 7.70
C PRO A 7 10.37 -5.48 7.42
N VAL A 8 10.37 -4.39 8.19
CA VAL A 8 11.44 -3.39 8.10
C VAL A 8 12.71 -3.98 8.70
N ASP A 9 13.76 -4.15 7.88
CA ASP A 9 15.04 -4.78 8.28
C ASP A 9 15.67 -4.08 9.49
N ASP A 10 15.64 -2.74 9.50
CA ASP A 10 16.21 -1.94 10.59
C ASP A 10 15.55 -2.25 11.95
N PHE A 11 14.25 -2.56 11.98
CA PHE A 11 13.51 -2.78 13.22
C PHE A 11 13.66 -4.20 13.79
N GLN A 12 14.52 -5.03 13.20
CA GLN A 12 14.74 -6.41 13.67
C GLN A 12 15.76 -6.50 14.82
N THR A 13 16.60 -5.48 15.01
CA THR A 13 17.57 -5.40 16.12
C THR A 13 16.93 -4.81 17.39
N LYS A 14 17.64 -4.84 18.51
CA LYS A 14 17.16 -4.19 19.75
C LYS A 14 17.19 -2.67 19.59
N GLU A 15 18.28 -2.13 19.05
CA GLU A 15 18.50 -0.71 18.83
C GLU A 15 17.46 -0.15 17.85
N GLY A 16 17.17 -0.86 16.77
CA GLY A 16 16.14 -0.47 15.81
C GLY A 16 14.72 -0.53 16.37
N ARG A 17 14.46 -1.36 17.40
CA ARG A 17 13.18 -1.36 18.12
C ARG A 17 13.02 -0.13 19.00
N ASP A 18 14.09 0.27 19.68
CA ASP A 18 14.08 1.51 20.46
C ASP A 18 13.88 2.72 19.54
N GLU A 19 14.50 2.70 18.35
CA GLU A 19 14.27 3.69 17.29
C GLU A 19 12.82 3.70 16.79
N LEU A 20 12.23 2.53 16.51
CA LEU A 20 10.82 2.43 16.14
C LEU A 20 9.91 3.06 17.21
N GLU A 21 10.11 2.75 18.48
CA GLU A 21 9.27 3.35 19.53
C GLU A 21 9.47 4.87 19.64
N ASN A 22 10.67 5.38 19.36
CA ASN A 22 10.91 6.81 19.27
C ASN A 22 10.19 7.44 18.07
N LEU A 23 10.21 6.79 16.90
CA LEU A 23 9.45 7.21 15.72
C LEU A 23 7.93 7.23 15.99
N LEU A 24 7.40 6.17 16.60
CA LEU A 24 5.98 6.08 16.93
C LEU A 24 5.53 7.13 17.95
N LYS A 25 6.44 7.59 18.83
CA LYS A 25 6.20 8.72 19.74
C LYS A 25 6.31 10.07 19.05
N ALA A 26 7.27 10.24 18.14
CA ALA A 26 7.48 11.48 17.38
C ALA A 26 6.32 11.76 16.42
N TYR A 27 5.71 10.70 15.88
CA TYR A 27 4.50 10.77 15.07
C TYR A 27 3.34 10.13 15.84
N PRO A 28 2.74 10.83 16.83
CA PRO A 28 1.70 10.25 17.66
C PRO A 28 0.43 9.94 16.86
N SER A 29 -0.32 8.96 17.33
CA SER A 29 -1.67 8.72 16.86
C SER A 29 -2.61 9.82 17.36
N SER A 30 -3.50 10.35 16.53
CA SER A 30 -4.53 11.31 16.96
C SER A 30 -5.73 10.61 17.62
N ALA A 31 -6.54 11.34 18.39
CA ALA A 31 -7.76 10.79 18.98
C ALA A 31 -8.84 10.42 17.94
N SER A 32 -8.73 10.95 16.72
CA SER A 32 -9.54 10.59 15.56
C SER A 32 -9.00 9.39 14.78
N ASP A 33 -7.94 8.75 15.26
CA ASP A 33 -7.31 7.66 14.54
C ASP A 33 -8.23 6.45 14.48
N ARG A 34 -8.50 6.04 13.24
CA ARG A 34 -9.32 4.88 12.94
C ARG A 34 -8.62 3.62 13.49
N PRO A 35 -9.36 2.52 13.76
CA PRO A 35 -8.77 1.20 14.07
C PRO A 35 -7.65 0.77 13.11
N HIS A 36 -7.69 1.30 11.89
CA HIS A 36 -6.61 1.28 10.90
C HIS A 36 -5.22 1.64 11.49
N HIS A 37 -5.07 2.76 12.19
CA HIS A 37 -3.76 3.22 12.68
C HIS A 37 -3.19 2.29 13.75
N GLU A 38 -4.05 1.85 14.68
CA GLU A 38 -3.67 0.87 15.70
C GLU A 38 -3.17 -0.42 15.06
N PHE A 39 -3.89 -0.91 14.03
CA PHE A 39 -3.51 -2.10 13.29
C PHE A 39 -2.17 -1.92 12.57
N VAL A 40 -2.00 -0.86 11.79
CA VAL A 40 -0.73 -0.60 11.07
C VAL A 40 0.46 -0.50 12.03
N ARG A 41 0.32 0.23 13.15
CA ARG A 41 1.37 0.32 14.18
C ARG A 41 1.67 -1.03 14.82
N SER A 42 0.67 -1.89 14.99
CA SER A 42 0.88 -3.25 15.50
C SER A 42 1.72 -4.10 14.54
N LEU A 43 1.54 -3.91 13.22
CA LEU A 43 2.34 -4.59 12.20
C LEU A 43 3.79 -4.11 12.19
N LEU A 44 4.04 -2.81 12.36
CA LEU A 44 5.41 -2.28 12.46
C LEU A 44 6.18 -2.86 13.64
N ARG A 45 5.50 -3.18 14.74
CA ARG A 45 6.09 -3.83 15.92
C ARG A 45 6.31 -5.34 15.76
N SER A 46 5.67 -5.95 14.77
CA SER A 46 5.79 -7.39 14.50
C SER A 46 7.14 -7.71 13.86
N ARG A 47 7.73 -8.85 14.26
CA ARG A 47 8.95 -9.39 13.65
C ARG A 47 8.68 -10.32 12.47
N GLU A 48 7.48 -10.89 12.42
CA GLU A 48 7.12 -11.92 11.44
C GLU A 48 6.26 -11.35 10.32
N GLN A 49 5.50 -10.28 10.61
CA GLN A 49 4.57 -9.73 9.65
C GLN A 49 5.26 -8.70 8.76
N GLY A 50 5.29 -8.99 7.46
CA GLY A 50 5.74 -8.02 6.46
C GLY A 50 4.77 -6.84 6.34
N ASN A 51 5.34 -5.63 6.36
CA ASN A 51 4.63 -4.37 6.13
C ASN A 51 5.08 -3.69 4.84
N GLY A 52 6.18 -4.16 4.24
CA GLY A 52 6.60 -3.82 2.89
C GLY A 52 6.46 -5.03 1.96
N MET A 53 6.35 -4.76 0.67
CA MET A 53 6.51 -5.76 -0.38
C MET A 53 7.66 -5.36 -1.28
N ILE A 54 8.60 -6.28 -1.48
CA ILE A 54 9.62 -6.15 -2.53
C ILE A 54 9.16 -6.96 -3.72
N PHE A 55 9.15 -6.35 -4.91
CA PHE A 55 8.95 -7.07 -6.16
C PHE A 55 10.08 -6.80 -7.14
N MET A 56 10.39 -7.82 -7.94
CA MET A 56 11.49 -7.80 -8.89
C MET A 56 11.07 -8.36 -10.25
N TYR A 57 11.52 -7.70 -11.32
CA TYR A 57 11.34 -8.15 -12.69
C TYR A 57 12.47 -7.65 -13.60
N ALA A 58 12.81 -8.46 -14.62
CA ALA A 58 13.90 -8.19 -15.55
C ALA A 58 13.46 -7.26 -16.69
N ALA A 59 13.08 -6.03 -16.35
CA ALA A 59 12.85 -4.96 -17.31
C ALA A 59 13.09 -3.59 -16.68
N GLN A 60 13.16 -2.55 -17.51
CA GLN A 60 13.22 -1.17 -17.09
C GLN A 60 11.87 -0.77 -16.47
N GLY A 61 11.86 -0.41 -15.18
CA GLY A 61 10.71 0.10 -14.47
C GLY A 61 10.71 1.62 -14.44
N ASN A 62 9.70 2.25 -15.04
CA ASN A 62 9.55 3.70 -15.13
C ASN A 62 8.47 4.20 -14.15
N PHE A 63 8.91 4.67 -12.99
CA PHE A 63 8.06 5.20 -11.92
C PHE A 63 8.10 6.74 -11.93
N GLY A 64 7.36 7.35 -12.84
CA GLY A 64 7.33 8.81 -12.98
C GLY A 64 5.98 9.32 -13.49
N ALA A 65 5.96 10.54 -14.02
CA ALA A 65 4.73 11.26 -14.39
C ALA A 65 3.83 10.51 -15.39
N ASN A 66 4.39 9.66 -16.24
CA ASN A 66 3.65 8.89 -17.25
C ASN A 66 3.16 7.52 -16.77
N PHE A 67 3.38 7.18 -15.50
CA PHE A 67 2.85 5.95 -14.93
C PHE A 67 1.31 5.96 -14.94
N PRO A 68 0.66 4.83 -15.29
CA PRO A 68 1.26 3.51 -15.52
C PRO A 68 1.60 3.21 -16.99
N LYS A 69 1.32 4.14 -17.92
CA LYS A 69 1.40 3.91 -19.37
C LYS A 69 2.79 3.49 -19.83
N GLU A 70 3.83 4.03 -19.20
CA GLU A 70 5.23 3.78 -19.57
C GLU A 70 5.98 2.83 -18.64
N LEU A 71 5.28 2.15 -17.72
CA LEU A 71 5.92 1.40 -16.63
C LEU A 71 7.01 0.44 -17.10
N VAL A 72 6.80 -0.28 -18.21
CA VAL A 72 7.75 -1.28 -18.73
C VAL A 72 8.21 -0.95 -20.16
N VAL A 73 8.38 0.34 -20.46
CA VAL A 73 8.91 0.81 -21.75
C VAL A 73 10.44 0.92 -21.68
N ALA A 74 11.12 0.33 -22.68
CA ALA A 74 12.58 0.36 -22.81
C ALA A 74 13.06 1.69 -23.42
N ASP A 75 13.03 2.76 -22.65
CA ASP A 75 13.52 4.09 -23.08
C ASP A 75 15.05 4.20 -23.11
N MET A 76 15.74 3.29 -22.41
CA MET A 76 17.20 3.24 -22.37
C MET A 76 17.70 1.99 -23.09
N PRO A 77 18.86 2.06 -23.77
CA PRO A 77 19.37 0.97 -24.59
C PRO A 77 19.92 -0.22 -23.77
N GLU A 78 20.20 -0.03 -22.48
CA GLU A 78 20.71 -1.09 -21.61
C GLU A 78 19.62 -2.06 -21.11
N ASN A 79 20.05 -3.23 -20.63
CA ASN A 79 19.16 -4.16 -19.91
C ASN A 79 19.04 -3.76 -18.45
N PHE A 80 17.81 -3.79 -17.92
CA PHE A 80 17.52 -3.43 -16.55
C PHE A 80 16.85 -4.59 -15.80
N VAL A 81 17.16 -4.66 -14.51
CA VAL A 81 16.32 -5.34 -13.53
C VAL A 81 15.79 -4.27 -12.59
N THR A 82 14.50 -4.34 -12.33
CA THR A 82 13.82 -3.45 -11.39
C THR A 82 13.59 -4.21 -10.10
N ILE A 83 13.97 -3.59 -8.99
CA ILE A 83 13.68 -4.04 -7.63
C ILE A 83 13.00 -2.86 -6.95
N SER A 84 11.74 -3.03 -6.58
CA SER A 84 10.89 -1.95 -6.07
C SER A 84 10.29 -2.34 -4.74
N ALA A 85 10.14 -1.34 -3.86
CA ALA A 85 9.44 -1.48 -2.59
C ALA A 85 8.03 -0.88 -2.69
N LEU A 86 7.06 -1.51 -2.04
CA LEU A 86 5.74 -0.96 -1.78
C LEU A 86 5.47 -0.97 -0.29
N LEU A 87 4.73 0.04 0.15
CA LEU A 87 4.10 0.05 1.46
C LEU A 87 2.76 -0.68 1.38
N LEU A 88 2.59 -1.76 2.14
CA LEU A 88 1.37 -2.58 2.09
C LEU A 88 0.23 -2.01 2.92
N ASN A 89 0.58 -1.41 4.05
CA ASN A 89 -0.38 -0.92 5.03
C ASN A 89 -0.03 0.54 5.36
N PRO A 90 -0.25 1.47 4.40
CA PRO A 90 0.02 2.89 4.61
C PRO A 90 -0.88 3.45 5.71
N LEU A 91 -0.39 4.39 6.51
CA LEU A 91 -1.21 5.21 7.42
C LEU A 91 -1.96 6.31 6.67
N SER A 92 -1.38 6.80 5.58
CA SER A 92 -1.99 7.77 4.68
C SER A 92 -3.31 7.25 4.14
N THR A 93 -4.36 8.07 4.21
CA THR A 93 -5.68 7.74 3.67
C THR A 93 -6.18 8.89 2.79
N GLY A 94 -6.66 8.53 1.61
CA GLY A 94 -7.27 9.44 0.65
C GLY A 94 -8.79 9.47 0.75
N TYR A 95 -9.42 10.11 -0.22
CA TYR A 95 -10.87 10.13 -0.39
C TYR A 95 -11.27 10.18 -1.87
N VAL A 96 -12.54 9.86 -2.10
CA VAL A 96 -13.23 10.07 -3.38
C VAL A 96 -14.64 10.59 -3.08
N HIS A 97 -15.02 11.69 -3.71
CA HIS A 97 -16.34 12.30 -3.55
C HIS A 97 -16.90 12.78 -4.88
N ILE A 98 -18.23 12.77 -5.02
CA ILE A 98 -18.89 13.38 -6.17
C ILE A 98 -18.61 14.89 -6.18
N SER A 99 -18.35 15.45 -7.35
CA SER A 99 -18.12 16.89 -7.52
C SER A 99 -19.40 17.67 -7.82
N SER A 100 -20.45 16.96 -8.26
CA SER A 100 -21.77 17.52 -8.56
C SER A 100 -22.86 16.44 -8.46
N ALA A 101 -24.12 16.81 -8.75
CA ALA A 101 -25.22 15.86 -8.85
C ALA A 101 -25.27 15.09 -10.19
N SER A 102 -24.45 15.47 -11.17
CA SER A 102 -24.37 14.83 -12.49
C SER A 102 -23.49 13.58 -12.43
N HIS A 103 -23.97 12.46 -12.97
CA HIS A 103 -23.26 11.19 -12.96
C HIS A 103 -22.16 11.07 -14.04
N VAL A 104 -22.06 12.04 -14.96
CA VAL A 104 -21.02 12.07 -16.00
C VAL A 104 -19.83 12.96 -15.61
N ASP A 105 -19.98 13.75 -14.55
CA ASP A 105 -18.93 14.62 -14.06
C ASP A 105 -17.89 13.78 -13.32
N ALA A 106 -16.61 14.06 -13.55
CA ALA A 106 -15.54 13.35 -12.86
C ALA A 106 -15.62 13.61 -11.35
N PRO A 107 -15.45 12.59 -10.50
CA PRO A 107 -15.39 12.78 -9.06
C PRO A 107 -14.09 13.50 -8.66
N GLU A 108 -14.11 14.13 -7.49
CA GLU A 108 -12.88 14.55 -6.82
C GLU A 108 -12.21 13.33 -6.21
N ILE A 109 -10.94 13.12 -6.55
CA ILE A 109 -10.12 12.01 -6.03
C ILE A 109 -8.81 12.60 -5.51
N ASP A 110 -8.52 12.33 -4.25
CA ASP A 110 -7.24 12.65 -3.64
C ASP A 110 -6.73 11.43 -2.88
N PHE A 111 -5.65 10.82 -3.38
CA PHE A 111 -5.04 9.65 -2.76
C PHE A 111 -4.30 9.97 -1.47
N LYS A 112 -3.84 11.22 -1.31
CA LYS A 112 -2.95 11.66 -0.21
C LYS A 112 -1.77 10.73 0.02
N PHE A 113 -1.16 10.23 -1.06
CA PHE A 113 -0.05 9.29 -0.96
C PHE A 113 1.06 9.87 -0.08
N LEU A 114 1.55 9.06 0.87
CA LEU A 114 2.68 9.40 1.74
C LEU A 114 2.50 10.68 2.57
N SER A 115 1.26 11.18 2.72
CA SER A 115 0.92 12.34 3.55
C SER A 115 1.15 12.12 5.05
N ASN A 116 1.22 10.86 5.49
CA ASN A 116 1.68 10.52 6.82
C ASN A 116 3.21 10.40 6.83
N PRO A 117 3.94 11.20 7.64
CA PRO A 117 5.40 11.15 7.68
C PRO A 117 5.99 9.78 8.03
N LEU A 118 5.26 8.95 8.78
CA LEU A 118 5.73 7.61 9.11
C LEU A 118 5.70 6.68 7.88
N ASP A 119 4.84 6.92 6.89
CA ASP A 119 4.85 6.16 5.64
C ASP A 119 6.11 6.45 4.83
N LEU A 120 6.54 7.71 4.78
CA LEU A 120 7.80 8.11 4.15
C LEU A 120 9.00 7.43 4.81
N GLU A 121 9.05 7.45 6.14
CA GLU A 121 10.11 6.82 6.92
C GLU A 121 10.18 5.30 6.66
N VAL A 122 9.04 4.62 6.72
CA VAL A 122 8.98 3.16 6.49
C VAL A 122 9.35 2.82 5.04
N LEU A 123 8.88 3.59 4.06
CA LEU A 123 9.24 3.38 2.65
C LEU A 123 10.73 3.62 2.41
N ALA A 124 11.31 4.68 2.98
CA ALA A 124 12.75 4.97 2.89
C ALA A 124 13.60 3.80 3.41
N ARG A 125 13.20 3.19 4.53
CA ARG A 125 13.89 2.00 5.08
C ARG A 125 13.78 0.78 4.17
N HIS A 126 12.63 0.56 3.53
CA HIS A 126 12.50 -0.51 2.53
C HIS A 126 13.37 -0.25 1.29
N LEU A 127 13.51 1.00 0.84
CA LEU A 127 14.42 1.34 -0.26
C LEU A 127 15.90 1.16 0.12
N ARG A 128 16.28 1.49 1.36
CA ARG A 128 17.61 1.16 1.90
C ARG A 128 17.86 -0.35 1.88
N PHE A 129 16.85 -1.15 2.23
CA PHE A 129 16.93 -2.60 2.14
C PHE A 129 17.07 -3.09 0.69
N VAL A 130 16.37 -2.49 -0.27
CA VAL A 130 16.56 -2.78 -1.70
C VAL A 130 18.00 -2.50 -2.16
N ASP A 131 18.59 -1.38 -1.73
CA ASP A 131 19.99 -1.06 -2.04
C ASP A 131 20.99 -2.05 -1.41
N LYS A 132 20.70 -2.55 -0.20
CA LYS A 132 21.45 -3.64 0.44
C LYS A 132 21.29 -4.96 -0.33
N LEU A 133 20.07 -5.31 -0.71
CA LEU A 133 19.75 -6.53 -1.45
C LEU A 133 20.50 -6.57 -2.80
N ALA A 134 20.51 -5.46 -3.55
CA ALA A 134 21.23 -5.35 -4.82
C ALA A 134 22.75 -5.57 -4.69
N LYS A 135 23.32 -5.37 -3.50
CA LYS A 135 24.76 -5.56 -3.18
C LYS A 135 25.05 -6.89 -2.50
N THR A 136 24.04 -7.76 -2.33
CA THR A 136 24.16 -9.03 -1.63
C THR A 136 24.22 -10.21 -2.62
N GLU A 137 25.08 -11.20 -2.36
CA GLU A 137 25.16 -12.41 -3.18
C GLU A 137 23.94 -13.33 -2.98
N PRO A 138 23.51 -14.08 -4.01
CA PRO A 138 24.11 -14.20 -5.34
C PRO A 138 23.69 -13.10 -6.33
N LEU A 139 22.81 -12.18 -5.93
CA LEU A 139 22.25 -11.16 -6.83
C LEU A 139 23.31 -10.16 -7.30
N ALA A 140 24.20 -9.74 -6.40
CA ALA A 140 25.26 -8.77 -6.71
C ALA A 140 26.11 -9.20 -7.91
N SER A 141 26.50 -10.47 -7.98
CA SER A 141 27.26 -11.03 -9.11
C SER A 141 26.48 -11.06 -10.43
N LEU A 142 25.15 -10.97 -10.41
CA LEU A 142 24.31 -10.90 -11.61
C LEU A 142 24.12 -9.46 -12.11
N LEU A 143 24.38 -8.46 -11.27
CA LEU A 143 24.27 -7.05 -11.65
C LEU A 143 25.59 -6.56 -12.21
N LYS A 144 25.52 -5.70 -13.25
CA LYS A 144 26.71 -5.06 -13.81
C LYS A 144 27.37 -4.18 -12.73
N PRO A 145 28.66 -4.41 -12.39
CA PRO A 145 29.40 -3.49 -11.52
C PRO A 145 29.37 -2.08 -12.12
N ASN A 146 28.98 -1.07 -11.33
CA ASN A 146 28.76 0.30 -11.80
C ASN A 146 27.74 0.43 -12.94
N GLY A 147 26.72 -0.43 -12.96
CA GLY A 147 25.58 -0.31 -13.87
C GLY A 147 24.85 1.03 -13.70
N LYS A 148 24.21 1.50 -14.78
CA LYS A 148 23.43 2.73 -14.75
C LYS A 148 22.12 2.51 -13.99
N ARG A 149 21.72 3.47 -13.16
CA ARG A 149 20.37 3.54 -12.60
C ARG A 149 19.40 4.12 -13.65
N ASN A 150 18.11 3.86 -13.47
CA ASN A 150 17.08 4.52 -14.29
C ASN A 150 17.11 6.04 -14.06
N LYS A 151 16.86 6.83 -15.12
CA LYS A 151 16.70 8.29 -15.05
C LYS A 151 15.60 8.74 -14.07
N LEU A 152 14.61 7.87 -13.79
CA LEU A 152 13.51 8.09 -12.85
C LEU A 152 13.76 7.48 -11.46
N TYR A 153 14.98 7.04 -11.17
CA TYR A 153 15.32 6.53 -9.84
C TYR A 153 15.30 7.66 -8.82
N THR A 154 14.49 7.49 -7.76
CA THR A 154 14.50 8.34 -6.57
C THR A 154 15.21 7.60 -5.43
N PRO A 155 16.29 8.15 -4.85
CA PRO A 155 16.94 7.53 -3.71
C PRO A 155 16.08 7.68 -2.45
N TRP A 156 16.33 6.82 -1.46
CA TRP A 156 15.54 6.75 -0.23
C TRP A 156 15.52 8.04 0.60
N ASN A 157 16.51 8.91 0.44
CA ASN A 157 16.65 10.17 1.17
C ASN A 157 16.01 11.37 0.46
N ASP A 158 15.49 11.18 -0.76
CA ASP A 158 14.82 12.22 -1.55
C ASP A 158 13.31 11.93 -1.72
N LEU A 159 12.75 11.02 -0.90
CA LEU A 159 11.33 10.72 -0.92
C LEU A 159 10.50 11.88 -0.36
N ASP A 160 9.38 12.15 -1.02
CA ASP A 160 8.36 13.09 -0.60
C ASP A 160 6.95 12.59 -0.95
N GLU A 161 5.92 13.37 -0.62
CA GLU A 161 4.52 13.06 -0.91
C GLU A 161 4.25 12.83 -2.42
N LYS A 162 5.03 13.47 -3.29
CA LYS A 162 4.90 13.37 -4.75
C LYS A 162 5.55 12.12 -5.31
N THR A 163 6.37 11.44 -4.52
CA THR A 163 7.00 10.17 -4.89
C THR A 163 6.01 9.01 -4.84
N GLY A 164 4.88 9.18 -4.15
CA GLY A 164 3.85 8.15 -4.00
C GLY A 164 3.12 7.84 -5.30
N MET A 165 2.89 6.55 -5.55
CA MET A 165 2.22 6.05 -6.74
C MET A 165 1.25 4.92 -6.38
N SER A 166 0.18 4.79 -7.15
CA SER A 166 -0.78 3.72 -6.92
C SER A 166 -0.19 2.34 -7.23
N ASN A 167 -0.49 1.36 -6.37
CA ASN A 167 -0.28 -0.06 -6.64
C ASN A 167 -1.54 -0.75 -7.18
N TRP A 168 -2.54 0.03 -7.62
CA TRP A 168 -3.84 -0.43 -8.11
C TRP A 168 -4.66 -1.27 -7.12
N HIS A 169 -4.43 -1.09 -5.80
CA HIS A 169 -5.23 -1.72 -4.74
C HIS A 169 -6.03 -0.71 -3.91
N PRO A 170 -6.87 0.17 -4.51
CA PRO A 170 -7.73 1.05 -3.73
C PRO A 170 -8.80 0.24 -2.99
N VAL A 171 -9.01 0.56 -1.72
CA VAL A 171 -10.01 -0.07 -0.83
C VAL A 171 -10.56 0.96 0.17
N GLY A 172 -11.59 0.58 0.94
CA GLY A 172 -11.96 1.28 2.18
C GLY A 172 -12.90 2.46 2.04
N THR A 173 -13.37 2.81 0.84
CA THR A 173 -14.29 3.93 0.60
C THR A 173 -15.71 3.70 1.13
N CYS A 174 -16.10 2.43 1.37
CA CYS A 174 -17.35 2.03 2.03
C CYS A 174 -17.07 0.98 3.11
N SER A 175 -16.09 1.28 3.98
CA SER A 175 -15.51 0.34 4.95
C SER A 175 -16.55 -0.45 5.77
N MET A 176 -16.37 -1.77 5.85
CA MET A 176 -17.08 -2.68 6.74
C MET A 176 -16.48 -2.61 8.15
N LEU A 177 -16.97 -1.65 8.94
CA LEU A 177 -16.59 -1.39 10.33
C LEU A 177 -17.86 -1.07 11.13
N PRO A 178 -17.81 -1.05 12.47
CA PRO A 178 -18.89 -0.46 13.25
C PRO A 178 -19.19 0.98 12.82
N GLU A 179 -20.47 1.36 12.75
CA GLU A 179 -20.93 2.70 12.36
C GLU A 179 -20.27 3.81 13.20
N ASN A 180 -20.19 3.61 14.53
CA ASN A 180 -19.54 4.54 15.45
C ASN A 180 -18.00 4.64 15.29
N ARG A 181 -17.41 3.83 14.41
CA ARG A 181 -15.99 3.87 14.02
C ARG A 181 -15.79 4.28 12.56
N GLY A 182 -16.83 4.86 11.93
CA GLY A 182 -16.78 5.33 10.54
C GLY A 182 -17.07 4.25 9.51
N GLY A 183 -17.70 3.15 9.91
CA GLY A 183 -18.18 2.14 8.98
C GLY A 183 -19.37 2.60 8.14
N ILE A 184 -19.46 2.09 6.91
CA ILE A 184 -20.53 2.39 5.96
C ILE A 184 -21.46 1.18 5.77
N VAL A 185 -20.92 -0.04 5.88
CA VAL A 185 -21.69 -1.28 5.80
C VAL A 185 -21.49 -2.16 7.04
N ASP A 186 -22.52 -2.93 7.38
CA ASP A 186 -22.47 -3.91 8.46
C ASP A 186 -21.88 -5.27 8.00
N ASN A 187 -21.86 -6.26 8.90
CA ASN A 187 -21.35 -7.60 8.62
C ASN A 187 -22.22 -8.42 7.63
N ASN A 188 -23.42 -7.93 7.31
CA ASN A 188 -24.31 -8.47 6.28
C ASN A 188 -24.22 -7.68 4.97
N LEU A 189 -23.21 -6.80 4.88
CA LEU A 189 -22.91 -5.91 3.76
C LEU A 189 -23.96 -4.84 3.51
N ILE A 190 -24.90 -4.64 4.44
CA ILE A 190 -25.99 -3.67 4.31
C ILE A 190 -25.47 -2.28 4.66
N VAL A 191 -25.78 -1.30 3.80
CA VAL A 191 -25.44 0.10 4.06
C VAL A 191 -26.23 0.59 5.27
N TYR A 192 -25.54 1.15 6.27
CA TYR A 192 -26.17 1.70 7.47
C TYR A 192 -27.26 2.73 7.10
N GLY A 193 -28.40 2.67 7.80
CA GLY A 193 -29.57 3.52 7.52
C GLY A 193 -30.43 3.06 6.33
N THR A 194 -30.13 1.90 5.73
CA THR A 194 -30.92 1.32 4.62
C THR A 194 -31.37 -0.11 4.95
N SER A 195 -32.29 -0.68 4.17
CA SER A 195 -32.85 -2.02 4.41
C SER A 195 -32.60 -3.05 3.30
N ASN A 196 -32.32 -2.61 2.07
CA ASN A 196 -32.16 -3.51 0.92
C ASN A 196 -31.06 -3.04 -0.05
N LEU A 197 -30.05 -2.34 0.46
CA LEU A 197 -28.90 -1.88 -0.30
C LEU A 197 -27.62 -2.46 0.29
N ARG A 198 -26.77 -3.04 -0.56
CA ARG A 198 -25.49 -3.62 -0.18
C ARG A 198 -24.36 -3.09 -1.05
N VAL A 199 -23.15 -3.09 -0.50
CA VAL A 199 -21.91 -2.84 -1.25
C VAL A 199 -21.09 -4.13 -1.26
N VAL A 200 -20.70 -4.58 -2.45
CA VAL A 200 -20.06 -5.90 -2.65
C VAL A 200 -18.87 -5.74 -3.61
N ASP A 201 -17.85 -5.02 -3.16
CA ASP A 201 -16.61 -4.82 -3.89
C ASP A 201 -15.45 -4.49 -2.93
N ALA A 202 -14.32 -4.01 -3.45
CA ALA A 202 -13.14 -3.68 -2.66
C ALA A 202 -13.31 -2.50 -1.69
N SER A 203 -14.32 -1.65 -1.90
CA SER A 203 -14.58 -0.49 -1.04
C SER A 203 -14.88 -0.87 0.40
N ILE A 204 -15.38 -2.09 0.65
CA ILE A 204 -15.71 -2.54 2.01
C ILE A 204 -14.49 -2.94 2.83
N MET A 205 -13.33 -3.19 2.21
CA MET A 205 -12.15 -3.66 2.93
C MET A 205 -11.54 -2.48 3.71
N PRO A 206 -11.53 -2.51 5.06
CA PRO A 206 -11.09 -1.35 5.84
C PRO A 206 -9.57 -1.12 5.78
N ILE A 207 -8.80 -2.13 5.38
CA ILE A 207 -7.35 -2.11 5.22
C ILE A 207 -7.01 -2.87 3.93
N VAL A 208 -5.96 -2.43 3.24
CA VAL A 208 -5.43 -3.13 2.06
C VAL A 208 -4.99 -4.54 2.47
N PRO A 209 -5.52 -5.61 1.85
CA PRO A 209 -5.09 -6.97 2.16
C PRO A 209 -3.65 -7.19 1.69
N ARG A 210 -2.91 -8.07 2.37
CA ARG A 210 -1.58 -8.54 1.93
C ARG A 210 -1.71 -9.60 0.82
N SER A 211 -2.46 -9.26 -0.22
CA SER A 211 -2.75 -10.06 -1.40
C SER A 211 -3.23 -9.15 -2.51
N ASN A 212 -3.32 -9.66 -3.74
CA ASN A 212 -4.05 -8.95 -4.80
C ASN A 212 -5.52 -8.81 -4.38
N THR A 213 -6.06 -7.60 -4.50
CA THR A 213 -7.43 -7.28 -4.05
C THR A 213 -8.49 -8.10 -4.78
N GLN A 214 -8.22 -8.50 -6.02
CA GLN A 214 -9.09 -9.37 -6.82
C GLN A 214 -9.51 -10.63 -6.06
N THR A 215 -8.58 -11.32 -5.39
CA THR A 215 -8.90 -12.55 -4.64
C THR A 215 -9.88 -12.28 -3.51
N VAL A 216 -9.70 -11.17 -2.80
CA VAL A 216 -10.57 -10.79 -1.69
C VAL A 216 -11.94 -10.33 -2.20
N VAL A 217 -12.00 -9.67 -3.36
CA VAL A 217 -13.28 -9.33 -4.00
C VAL A 217 -14.07 -10.58 -4.35
N TYR A 218 -13.43 -11.63 -4.89
CA TYR A 218 -14.14 -12.90 -5.11
C TYR A 218 -14.68 -13.50 -3.82
N THR A 219 -13.89 -13.52 -2.73
CA THR A 219 -14.37 -14.02 -1.44
C THR A 219 -15.56 -13.22 -0.90
N VAL A 220 -15.52 -11.89 -1.03
CA VAL A 220 -16.64 -11.00 -0.65
C VAL A 220 -17.87 -11.28 -1.49
N ALA A 221 -17.72 -11.45 -2.80
CA ALA A 221 -18.82 -11.75 -3.71
C ALA A 221 -19.48 -13.11 -3.42
N GLU A 222 -18.69 -14.16 -3.17
CA GLU A 222 -19.20 -15.48 -2.77
C GLU A 222 -19.99 -15.39 -1.46
N ARG A 223 -19.42 -14.73 -0.43
CA ARG A 223 -20.12 -14.51 0.84
C ARG A 223 -21.42 -13.71 0.67
N ALA A 224 -21.42 -12.69 -0.19
CA ALA A 224 -22.61 -11.92 -0.47
C ALA A 224 -23.70 -12.78 -1.14
N ALA A 225 -23.31 -13.67 -2.04
CA ALA A 225 -24.24 -14.61 -2.68
C ALA A 225 -24.89 -15.55 -1.65
N ASP A 226 -24.12 -16.04 -0.68
CA ASP A 226 -24.63 -16.87 0.41
C ASP A 226 -25.64 -16.12 1.29
N ILE A 227 -25.30 -14.89 1.69
CA ILE A 227 -26.19 -14.00 2.47
C ILE A 227 -27.50 -13.76 1.71
N ILE A 228 -27.42 -13.44 0.41
CA ILE A 228 -28.60 -13.12 -0.41
C ILE A 228 -29.48 -14.35 -0.64
N LYS A 229 -28.89 -15.54 -0.77
CA LYS A 229 -29.63 -16.82 -0.88
C LYS A 229 -30.17 -17.32 0.47
N GLY A 230 -29.81 -16.70 1.58
CA GLY A 230 -30.20 -17.13 2.93
C GLY A 230 -29.47 -18.40 3.39
N MET A 231 -28.22 -18.58 2.97
CA MET A 231 -27.39 -19.75 3.28
C MET A 231 -26.37 -19.50 4.41
N SER A 232 -26.34 -18.27 4.95
CA SER A 232 -25.44 -17.80 6.01
C SER A 232 -26.14 -17.63 7.35
#